data_AF-A0A7S0BKB6-F1
#
_entry.id   AF-A0A7S0BKB6-F1
#
_cell.length_a   1.000
_cell.length_b   1.000
_cell.length_c   1.000
_cell.angle_alpha   90.00
_cell.angle_beta   90.00
_cell.angle_gamma   90.00
#
_symmetry.space_group_name_H-M   'P 1'
#
loop_
_entity.id
_entity.type
_entity.pdbx_description
1 polymer ?
#
loop_
_entity_poly.entity_id
_entity_poly.type
_entity_poly.pdbx_seq_one_letter_code
_entity_poly.pdbx_strand_id
1 'polypeptide(L)'
;MKEFGFYTLEGIMMATKKQLLAVRGISEAKVEKIRESCGKLIRSGFSTGIEVREKRAAVFRISTGSEALNGILNGGIQSRSITEAYGSPVGLRSYALWTASLIIR
;
A
#
# COMPACT_ATOMS: atom_id res chain seq x y z
N MET A 1 -3.67 -12.05 16.61
CA MET A 1 -3.47 -11.47 15.26
C MET A 1 -2.40 -10.38 15.26
N LYS A 2 -2.39 -9.45 16.21
CA LYS A 2 -1.33 -8.43 16.35
C LYS A 2 0.08 -9.03 16.44
N GLU A 3 0.26 -10.09 17.23
CA GLU A 3 1.53 -10.82 17.35
C GLU A 3 2.00 -11.48 16.04
N PHE A 4 1.11 -11.63 15.06
CA PHE A 4 1.41 -12.22 13.75
C PHE A 4 1.53 -11.16 12.65
N GLY A 5 1.67 -9.88 13.03
CA GLY A 5 1.86 -8.77 12.10
C GLY A 5 0.59 -8.21 11.46
N PHE A 6 -0.59 -8.71 11.83
CA PHE A 6 -1.87 -8.20 11.33
C PHE A 6 -2.44 -7.15 12.29
N TYR A 7 -2.25 -5.88 11.93
CA TYR A 7 -2.71 -4.73 12.72
C TYR A 7 -3.92 -4.02 12.13
N THR A 8 -4.20 -4.22 10.84
CA THR A 8 -5.30 -3.59 10.11
C THR A 8 -6.31 -4.62 9.63
N LEU A 9 -7.59 -4.23 9.59
CA LEU A 9 -8.66 -5.06 9.02
C LEU A 9 -8.40 -5.35 7.53
N GLU A 10 -7.89 -4.35 6.80
CA GLU A 10 -7.49 -4.49 5.40
C GLU A 10 -6.37 -5.52 5.23
N GLY A 11 -5.39 -5.56 6.14
CA GLY A 11 -4.33 -6.56 6.14
C GLY A 11 -4.85 -7.99 6.29
N ILE A 12 -5.90 -8.20 7.09
CA ILE A 12 -6.54 -9.51 7.27
C ILE A 12 -7.33 -9.91 6.02
N MET A 13 -8.04 -8.96 5.39
CA MET A 13 -8.79 -9.21 4.15
C MET A 13 -7.88 -9.53 2.96
N MET A 14 -6.73 -8.86 2.88
CA MET A 14 -5.73 -9.06 1.82
C MET A 14 -4.89 -10.33 2.02
N ALA A 15 -4.77 -10.83 3.25
CA ALA A 15 -4.05 -12.06 3.54
C ALA A 15 -4.78 -13.30 2.99
N THR A 16 -4.04 -14.27 2.47
CA THR A 16 -4.62 -15.53 2.00
C THR A 16 -5.10 -16.39 3.18
N LYS A 17 -6.10 -17.26 2.95
CA LYS A 17 -6.57 -18.20 4.00
C LYS A 17 -5.42 -19.07 4.54
N LYS A 18 -4.50 -19.49 3.66
CA LYS A 18 -3.29 -20.26 4.03
C LYS A 18 -2.40 -19.51 5.04
N GLN A 19 -2.17 -18.21 4.83
CA GLN A 19 -1.37 -17.40 5.76
C GLN A 19 -2.03 -17.24 7.13
N LEU A 20 -3.36 -17.15 7.17
CA LEU A 20 -4.11 -17.05 8.44
C LEU A 20 -4.18 -18.40 9.17
N LEU A 21 -4.15 -19.53 8.46
CA LEU A 21 -4.11 -20.87 9.04
C LEU A 21 -2.72 -21.24 9.56
N ALA A 22 -1.66 -20.67 9.00
CA ALA A 22 -0.29 -20.84 9.50
C ALA A 22 -0.07 -20.20 10.90
N VAL A 23 -1.02 -19.37 11.35
CA VAL A 23 -1.02 -18.77 12.68
C VAL A 23 -1.34 -19.85 13.72
N ARG A 24 -0.37 -20.15 14.60
CA ARG A 24 -0.54 -21.15 15.66
C ARG A 24 -1.75 -20.81 16.54
N GLY A 25 -2.63 -21.79 16.74
CA GLY A 25 -3.79 -21.67 17.63
C GLY A 25 -5.08 -21.15 17.00
N ILE A 26 -5.10 -20.88 15.68
CA ILE A 26 -6.32 -20.50 14.96
C ILE A 26 -6.83 -21.70 14.14
N SER A 27 -8.07 -22.11 14.39
CA SER A 27 -8.76 -23.12 13.59
C SER A 27 -9.43 -22.48 12.37
N GLU A 28 -9.66 -23.27 11.32
CA GLU A 28 -10.28 -22.80 10.07
C GLU A 28 -11.65 -22.15 10.29
N ALA A 29 -12.46 -22.72 11.19
CA ALA A 29 -13.75 -22.14 11.59
C ALA A 29 -13.62 -20.74 12.22
N LYS A 30 -12.50 -20.45 12.93
CA LYS A 30 -12.24 -19.11 13.48
C LYS A 30 -11.78 -18.14 12.40
N VAL A 31 -10.94 -18.59 11.45
CA VAL A 31 -10.51 -17.76 10.31
C VAL A 31 -11.71 -17.30 9.50
N GLU A 32 -12.67 -18.19 9.22
CA GLU A 32 -13.85 -17.85 8.43
C GLU A 32 -14.71 -16.79 9.12
N LYS A 33 -14.99 -16.96 10.41
CA LYS A 33 -15.76 -15.99 11.21
C LYS A 33 -15.08 -14.61 11.25
N ILE A 34 -13.75 -14.57 11.35
CA ILE A 34 -13.00 -13.32 11.34
C ILE A 34 -13.09 -12.64 9.98
N ARG A 35 -12.91 -13.38 8.88
CA ARG A 35 -13.05 -12.83 7.53
C ARG A 35 -14.47 -12.34 7.26
N GLU A 36 -15.48 -13.08 7.68
CA GLU A 36 -16.88 -12.67 7.51
C GLU A 36 -17.20 -11.39 8.29
N SER A 37 -16.70 -11.28 9.52
CA SER A 37 -16.84 -10.06 10.34
C SER A 37 -16.09 -8.87 9.71
N CYS A 38 -14.89 -9.10 9.18
CA CYS A 38 -14.12 -8.07 8.49
C CYS A 38 -14.78 -7.64 7.17
N GLY A 39 -15.38 -8.57 6.42
CA GLY A 39 -16.09 -8.28 5.18
C GLY A 39 -17.39 -7.48 5.36
N LYS A 40 -17.99 -7.52 6.55
CA LYS A 40 -19.12 -6.65 6.91
C LYS A 40 -18.67 -5.21 7.18
N LEU A 41 -17.45 -5.03 7.68
CA LEU A 41 -16.88 -3.73 8.03
C LEU A 41 -16.17 -3.06 6.83
N ILE A 42 -15.51 -3.86 6.00
CA ILE A 42 -14.83 -3.41 4.80
C ILE A 42 -15.75 -3.65 3.62
N ARG A 43 -16.14 -2.59 2.92
CA ARG A 43 -16.90 -2.67 1.66
C ARG A 43 -16.00 -3.21 0.54
N SER A 44 -15.67 -4.50 0.59
CA SER A 44 -14.91 -5.23 -0.42
C SER A 44 -15.87 -5.84 -1.44
N GLY A 45 -16.25 -5.05 -2.44
CA GLY A 45 -17.15 -5.46 -3.51
C GLY A 45 -17.09 -4.47 -4.66
N PHE A 46 -18.01 -4.60 -5.61
CA PHE A 46 -18.12 -3.65 -6.72
C PHE A 46 -18.37 -2.24 -6.20
N SER A 47 -17.64 -1.27 -6.74
CA SER A 47 -17.80 0.15 -6.45
C SER A 47 -18.05 0.87 -7.77
N THR A 48 -18.84 1.93 -7.74
CA THR A 48 -19.08 2.76 -8.94
C THR A 48 -17.87 3.66 -9.24
N GLY A 49 -17.77 4.16 -10.47
CA GLY A 49 -16.66 5.05 -10.87
C GLY A 49 -16.57 6.33 -10.03
N ILE A 50 -17.71 6.82 -9.54
CA ILE A 50 -17.77 7.99 -8.65
C ILE A 50 -17.19 7.66 -7.27
N GLU A 51 -17.60 6.55 -6.66
CA GLU A 51 -17.09 6.10 -5.36
C GLU A 51 -15.56 5.88 -5.40
N VAL A 52 -15.04 5.33 -6.50
CA VAL A 52 -13.58 5.16 -6.67
C VAL A 52 -12.86 6.49 -6.80
N ARG A 53 -13.44 7.45 -7.53
CA ARG A 53 -12.87 8.80 -7.65
C ARG A 53 -12.83 9.52 -6.30
N GLU A 54 -13.90 9.43 -5.50
CA GLU A 54 -13.94 9.99 -4.15
C GLU A 54 -12.90 9.34 -3.23
N LYS A 55 -12.74 8.01 -3.26
CA LYS A 55 -11.66 7.32 -2.53
C LYS A 55 -10.27 7.82 -2.95
N ARG A 56 -10.05 8.09 -4.24
CA ARG A 56 -8.76 8.62 -4.73
C ARG A 56 -8.55 10.09 -4.39
N ALA A 57 -9.57 10.85 -4.00
CA ALA A 57 -9.40 12.22 -3.51
C ALA A 57 -8.60 12.27 -2.20
N ALA A 58 -8.60 11.18 -1.41
CA ALA A 58 -7.79 11.05 -0.20
C ALA A 58 -6.29 10.78 -0.47
N VAL A 59 -5.87 10.68 -1.74
CA VAL A 59 -4.46 10.53 -2.13
C VAL A 59 -3.81 11.91 -2.14
N PHE A 60 -2.92 12.15 -1.16
CA PHE A 60 -2.08 13.34 -1.11
C PHE A 60 -0.75 13.13 -1.83
N ARG A 61 -0.09 14.23 -2.21
CA ARG A 61 1.24 14.25 -2.86
C ARG A 61 2.26 14.92 -1.95
N ILE A 62 3.46 14.34 -1.88
CA ILE A 62 4.59 14.89 -1.15
C ILE A 62 5.51 15.62 -2.14
N SER A 63 5.86 16.87 -1.82
CA SER A 63 6.80 17.66 -2.61
C SER A 63 8.19 17.04 -2.59
N THR A 64 8.84 16.98 -3.75
CA THR A 64 10.22 16.48 -3.91
C THR A 64 11.29 17.53 -3.58
N GLY A 65 10.89 18.75 -3.22
CA GLY A 65 11.81 19.88 -2.98
C GLY A 65 12.33 20.57 -4.25
N SER A 66 12.06 20.02 -5.44
CA SER A 66 12.35 20.65 -6.73
C SER A 66 11.05 20.99 -7.48
N GLU A 67 10.87 22.25 -7.86
CA GLU A 67 9.70 22.70 -8.63
C GLU A 67 9.63 22.04 -10.02
N ALA A 68 10.77 21.84 -10.68
CA ALA A 68 10.83 21.19 -11.98
C ALA A 68 10.39 19.72 -11.91
N LEU A 69 10.83 18.99 -10.87
CA LEU A 69 10.45 17.59 -10.68
C LEU A 69 8.99 17.46 -10.21
N ASN A 70 8.53 18.38 -9.36
CA ASN A 70 7.13 18.44 -8.96
C ASN A 70 6.20 18.73 -10.16
N GLY A 71 6.63 19.56 -11.12
CA GLY A 71 5.89 19.80 -12.35
C GLY A 71 5.70 18.54 -13.18
N ILE A 72 6.76 17.76 -13.37
CA ILE A 72 6.72 16.49 -14.11
C ILE A 72 5.82 15.46 -13.39
N LEU A 73 5.88 15.41 -12.05
CA LEU A 73 5.09 14.50 -11.23
C LEU A 73 3.67 15.02 -10.90
N ASN A 74 3.23 16.12 -11.52
CA ASN A 74 1.93 16.75 -11.27
C ASN A 74 1.66 17.00 -9.77
N GLY A 75 2.61 17.63 -9.09
CA GLY A 75 2.52 18.02 -7.68
C GLY A 75 3.34 17.18 -6.71
N GLY A 76 4.18 16.26 -7.20
CA GLY A 76 5.11 15.46 -6.40
C GLY A 76 4.73 13.98 -6.27
N ILE A 77 5.35 13.28 -5.31
CA ILE A 77 5.22 11.83 -5.16
C ILE A 77 3.87 11.47 -4.53
N GLN A 78 3.11 10.59 -5.18
CA GLN A 78 1.76 10.21 -4.72
C GLN A 78 1.81 9.21 -3.56
N SER A 79 1.03 9.48 -2.50
CA SER A 79 0.74 8.49 -1.46
C SER A 79 -0.04 7.30 -2.02
N ARG A 80 0.05 6.14 -1.36
CA ARG A 80 -0.56 4.87 -1.78
C ARG A 80 -0.13 4.43 -3.19
N SER A 81 1.04 4.86 -3.63
CA SER A 81 1.67 4.46 -4.89
C SER A 81 3.13 4.11 -4.66
N ILE A 82 3.70 3.32 -5.57
CA ILE A 82 5.13 3.04 -5.60
C ILE A 82 5.70 3.88 -6.73
N THR A 83 6.61 4.79 -6.41
CA THR A 83 7.35 5.59 -7.40
C THR A 83 8.79 5.12 -7.42
N GLU A 84 9.27 4.73 -8.59
CA GLU A 84 10.64 4.28 -8.82
C GLU A 84 11.35 5.26 -9.75
N ALA A 85 12.60 5.60 -9.41
CA ALA A 85 13.49 6.42 -10.23
C ALA A 85 14.70 5.59 -10.67
N TYR A 86 15.06 5.71 -11.95
CA TYR A 86 16.22 5.05 -12.54
C TYR A 86 17.12 6.08 -13.24
N GLY A 87 18.44 5.92 -13.11
CA GLY A 87 19.43 6.82 -13.73
C GLY A 87 20.77 6.13 -13.97
N SER A 88 21.47 6.52 -15.04
CA SER A 88 22.81 6.03 -15.36
C SER A 88 23.85 6.74 -14.49
N PRO A 89 24.85 6.03 -13.92
CA PRO A 89 25.92 6.65 -13.17
C PRO A 89 26.83 7.44 -14.13
N VAL A 90 26.63 8.76 -14.21
CA VAL A 90 27.54 9.66 -14.93
C VAL A 90 28.54 10.23 -13.92
N GLY A 91 29.82 9.99 -14.18
CA GLY A 91 30.89 9.99 -13.19
C GLY A 91 31.18 11.33 -12.50
N LEU A 92 31.18 11.29 -11.18
CA LEU A 92 32.34 11.58 -10.31
C LEU A 92 31.96 11.16 -8.87
N ARG A 93 32.59 10.08 -8.41
CA ARG A 93 32.64 9.58 -7.02
C ARG A 93 31.32 9.10 -6.39
N SER A 94 31.17 7.77 -6.39
CA SER A 94 30.88 7.01 -5.16
C SER A 94 29.55 7.24 -4.43
N TYR A 95 28.38 7.19 -5.08
CA TYR A 95 27.12 6.92 -4.37
C TYR A 95 26.25 5.98 -5.20
N ALA A 96 26.32 4.71 -4.81
CA ALA A 96 25.49 3.54 -5.10
C ALA A 96 24.45 3.57 -6.24
N LEU A 97 24.29 2.42 -6.88
CA LEU A 97 23.12 2.06 -7.64
C LEU A 97 21.86 2.22 -6.74
N TRP A 98 21.20 3.38 -6.78
CA TRP A 98 20.00 3.66 -5.99
C TRP A 98 18.76 3.49 -6.86
N THR A 99 18.15 2.30 -6.85
CA THR A 99 16.71 2.19 -7.10
C THR A 99 15.98 2.64 -5.84
N ALA A 100 15.71 3.94 -5.74
CA ALA A 100 14.94 4.48 -4.61
C ALA A 100 13.45 4.24 -4.88
N SER A 101 12.92 3.13 -4.37
CA SER A 101 11.47 2.89 -4.32
C SER A 101 10.91 3.57 -3.07
N LEU A 102 10.22 4.71 -3.25
CA LEU A 102 9.57 5.38 -2.14
C LEU A 102 8.13 4.88 -2.01
N ILE A 103 7.86 4.15 -0.93
CA ILE A 103 6.50 3.72 -0.57
C ILE A 103 5.98 4.68 0.50
N ILE A 104 5.10 5.60 0.08
CA ILE A 104 4.37 6.47 1.00
C ILE A 104 3.04 5.78 1.31
N ARG A 105 2.94 5.14 2.48
CA ARG A 105 1.70 4.54 2.97
C ARG A 105 0.78 5.58 3.63
#